data_AF-A0AAV4AGG2-F1
#
_entry.id   AF-A0AAV4AGG2-F1
#
_cell.length_a   1.000
_cell.length_b   1.000
_cell.length_c   1.000
_cell.angle_alpha   90.00
_cell.angle_beta   90.00
_cell.angle_gamma   90.00
#
_symmetry.space_group_name_H-M   'P 1'
#
loop_
_entity.id
_entity.type
_entity.pdbx_description
1 polymer ?
#
loop_
_entity_poly.entity_id
_entity_poly.type
_entity_poly.pdbx_seq_one_letter_code
_entity_poly.pdbx_strand_id
1 'polypeptide(L)'
;MNHDPAEWRLFIDSSKRSLKAILLHNGNKYSSVPVGHSVHLTENYENMKILLNAIKYSEYQWEICGDLKVVGILLGMQKGFTKYCCFLCLWDSRATKEHYVKTDWPVREHFLPGKKSISHEPLVLPEKIILPPLHIKLGLMKNFVKALNKDGQAFLYLRQEFPTLSDAKVKEGIFIGPQIKAMLKDEVFLTKMTPVESEAWNAFKTICENFLGNKKDPNYKELVSNLLSSY
;
A
#
# COMPACT_ATOMS: atom_id res chain seq x y z
N MET A 1 -8.84 20.19 -26.71
CA MET A 1 -8.56 20.23 -25.25
C MET A 1 -7.08 19.93 -25.08
N ASN A 2 -6.31 20.86 -24.50
CA ASN A 2 -4.92 20.59 -24.15
C ASN A 2 -4.94 19.76 -22.86
N HIS A 3 -4.56 18.49 -22.95
CA HIS A 3 -4.35 17.64 -21.77
C HIS A 3 -3.02 18.03 -21.14
N ASP A 4 -3.03 18.47 -19.88
CA ASP A 4 -1.83 18.67 -19.07
C ASP A 4 -1.59 17.40 -18.23
N PRO A 5 -0.55 16.60 -18.51
CA PRO A 5 -0.25 15.38 -17.75
C PRO A 5 0.01 15.63 -16.26
N ALA A 6 0.45 16.83 -15.87
CA ALA A 6 0.72 17.15 -14.47
C ALA A 6 -0.56 17.23 -13.61
N GLU A 7 -1.72 17.40 -14.24
CA GLU A 7 -3.02 17.40 -13.55
C GLU A 7 -3.54 15.99 -13.26
N TRP A 8 -2.91 14.95 -13.80
CA TRP A 8 -3.40 13.57 -13.74
C TRP A 8 -2.35 12.60 -13.22
N ARG A 9 -2.83 11.58 -12.52
CA ARG A 9 -2.02 10.41 -12.14
C ARG A 9 -2.64 9.14 -12.70
N LEU A 10 -1.80 8.23 -13.12
CA LEU A 10 -2.19 6.92 -13.61
C LEU A 10 -2.36 5.96 -12.42
N PHE A 11 -3.57 5.44 -12.27
CA PHE A 11 -3.85 4.33 -11.38
C PHE A 11 -3.93 3.02 -12.17
N ILE A 12 -3.09 2.06 -11.81
CA ILE A 12 -3.15 0.71 -12.37
C ILE A 12 -3.63 -0.25 -11.29
N ASP A 13 -4.80 -0.83 -11.54
CA ASP A 13 -5.34 -1.93 -10.75
C ASP A 13 -5.25 -3.19 -11.60
N SER A 14 -4.78 -4.27 -10.98
CA SER A 14 -4.71 -5.52 -11.67
C SER A 14 -5.11 -6.67 -10.78
N SER A 15 -5.61 -7.72 -11.42
CA SER A 15 -6.06 -8.94 -10.77
C SER A 15 -5.57 -10.12 -11.60
N LYS A 16 -5.79 -11.34 -11.08
CA LYS A 16 -5.48 -12.57 -11.83
C LYS A 16 -6.21 -12.66 -13.18
N ARG A 17 -7.28 -11.89 -13.40
CA ARG A 17 -8.15 -12.00 -14.57
C ARG A 17 -8.37 -10.68 -15.30
N SER A 18 -7.84 -9.58 -14.80
CA SER A 18 -8.09 -8.29 -15.40
C SER A 18 -6.99 -7.28 -15.12
N LEU A 19 -6.85 -6.34 -16.04
CA LEU A 19 -5.96 -5.20 -15.94
C LEU A 19 -6.77 -3.94 -16.23
N LYS A 20 -6.66 -2.95 -15.36
CA LYS A 20 -7.35 -1.67 -15.45
C LYS A 20 -6.33 -0.55 -15.30
N ALA A 21 -6.41 0.43 -16.17
CA ALA A 21 -5.65 1.66 -16.14
C ALA A 21 -6.62 2.83 -16.17
N ILE A 22 -6.51 3.70 -15.19
CA ILE A 22 -7.46 4.80 -14.97
C ILE A 22 -6.64 6.06 -14.68
N LEU A 23 -6.93 7.15 -15.38
CA LEU A 23 -6.41 8.47 -15.01
C LEU A 23 -7.29 9.06 -13.91
N LEU A 24 -6.65 9.50 -12.85
CA LEU A 24 -7.27 10.18 -11.72
C LEU A 24 -6.82 11.63 -11.74
N HIS A 25 -7.76 12.57 -11.75
CA HIS A 25 -7.42 13.98 -11.64
C HIS A 25 -6.90 14.31 -10.24
N ASN A 26 -5.82 15.08 -10.17
CA ASN A 26 -5.23 15.52 -8.92
C ASN A 26 -6.23 16.41 -8.14
N GLY A 27 -6.49 16.08 -6.88
CA GLY A 27 -7.53 16.74 -6.08
C GLY A 27 -8.98 16.32 -6.40
N ASN A 28 -9.20 15.31 -7.25
CA ASN A 28 -10.51 14.72 -7.54
C ASN A 28 -11.59 15.73 -8.04
N LYS A 29 -11.17 16.81 -8.71
CA LYS A 29 -12.08 17.82 -9.28
C LYS A 29 -12.89 17.28 -10.47
N TYR A 30 -12.28 16.44 -11.29
CA TYR A 30 -12.91 15.79 -12.42
C TYR A 30 -13.06 14.28 -12.20
N SER A 31 -14.03 13.69 -12.89
CA SER A 31 -14.24 12.24 -12.92
C SER A 31 -13.01 11.50 -13.42
N SER A 32 -12.83 10.27 -12.92
CA SER A 32 -11.79 9.40 -13.42
C SER A 32 -12.03 8.99 -14.88
N VAL A 33 -10.94 8.84 -15.64
CA VAL A 33 -10.99 8.50 -17.07
C VAL A 33 -10.38 7.12 -17.26
N PRO A 34 -11.15 6.09 -17.65
CA PRO A 34 -10.58 4.79 -17.98
C PRO A 34 -9.78 4.90 -19.28
N VAL A 35 -8.50 4.53 -19.24
CA VAL A 35 -7.58 4.58 -20.39
C VAL A 35 -7.13 3.20 -20.86
N GLY A 36 -7.35 2.17 -20.04
CA GLY A 36 -7.10 0.79 -20.42
C GLY A 36 -7.93 -0.19 -19.61
N HIS A 37 -8.49 -1.19 -20.28
CA HIS A 37 -9.17 -2.31 -19.64
C HIS A 37 -8.96 -3.59 -20.44
N SER A 38 -8.62 -4.67 -19.75
CA SER A 38 -8.63 -6.01 -20.32
C SER A 38 -9.12 -7.01 -19.29
N VAL A 39 -9.89 -8.00 -19.75
CA VAL A 39 -10.34 -9.17 -18.97
C VAL A 39 -9.58 -10.45 -19.34
N HIS A 40 -8.57 -10.32 -20.19
CA HIS A 40 -7.75 -11.43 -20.68
C HIS A 40 -6.28 -11.29 -20.26
N LEU A 41 -5.83 -10.06 -20.00
CA LEU A 41 -4.47 -9.81 -19.54
C LEU A 41 -4.36 -10.00 -18.03
N THR A 42 -3.31 -10.72 -17.65
CA THR A 42 -2.92 -10.96 -16.25
C THR A 42 -1.75 -10.08 -15.84
N GLU A 43 -1.51 -9.96 -14.54
CA GLU A 43 -0.45 -9.13 -13.95
C GLU A 43 0.95 -9.74 -14.20
N ASN A 44 1.53 -9.43 -15.36
CA ASN A 44 2.91 -9.77 -15.70
C ASN A 44 3.58 -8.62 -16.46
N TYR A 45 4.91 -8.71 -16.55
CA TYR A 45 5.75 -7.66 -17.09
C TYR A 45 5.40 -7.32 -18.54
N GLU A 46 5.29 -8.33 -19.42
CA GLU A 46 4.96 -8.12 -20.82
C GLU A 46 3.59 -7.47 -21.02
N ASN A 47 2.59 -7.88 -20.25
CA ASN A 47 1.26 -7.28 -20.31
C ASN A 47 1.25 -5.83 -19.83
N MET A 48 2.02 -5.50 -18.79
CA MET A 48 2.19 -4.11 -18.35
C MET A 48 2.88 -3.27 -19.41
N LYS A 49 3.89 -3.83 -20.11
CA LYS A 49 4.56 -3.15 -21.23
C LYS A 49 3.58 -2.86 -22.38
N ILE A 50 2.76 -3.84 -22.76
CA ILE A 50 1.70 -3.67 -23.77
C ILE A 50 0.72 -2.56 -23.35
N LEU A 51 0.26 -2.57 -22.10
CA LEU A 51 -0.63 -1.55 -21.56
C LEU A 51 -0.01 -0.14 -21.65
N LEU A 52 1.21 0.04 -21.16
CA LEU A 52 1.89 1.33 -21.14
C LEU A 52 2.14 1.89 -22.55
N ASN A 53 2.48 1.01 -23.50
CA ASN A 53 2.62 1.39 -24.91
C ASN A 53 1.27 1.83 -25.51
N ALA A 54 0.19 1.10 -25.22
CA ALA A 54 -1.13 1.41 -25.74
C ALA A 54 -1.66 2.77 -25.25
N ILE A 55 -1.36 3.14 -24.00
CA ILE A 55 -1.74 4.46 -23.44
C ILE A 55 -0.67 5.54 -23.69
N LYS A 56 0.37 5.23 -24.48
CA LYS A 56 1.48 6.15 -24.79
C LYS A 56 2.12 6.77 -23.55
N TYR A 57 2.33 5.95 -22.51
CA TYR A 57 2.88 6.43 -21.23
C TYR A 57 4.21 7.18 -21.39
N SER A 58 5.04 6.76 -22.35
CA SER A 58 6.32 7.42 -22.66
C SER A 58 6.17 8.91 -22.99
N GLU A 59 5.07 9.31 -23.62
CA GLU A 59 4.79 10.70 -24.00
C GLU A 59 4.33 11.56 -22.81
N TYR A 60 3.56 10.98 -21.89
CA TYR A 60 2.89 11.73 -20.82
C TYR A 60 3.60 11.68 -19.47
N GLN A 61 4.27 10.56 -19.15
CA GLN A 61 5.02 10.38 -17.91
C GLN A 61 4.21 10.74 -16.65
N TRP A 62 2.93 10.36 -16.61
CA TRP A 62 2.07 10.58 -15.44
C TRP A 62 2.71 9.98 -14.18
N GLU A 63 2.45 10.59 -13.03
CA GLU A 63 2.74 9.90 -11.77
C GLU A 63 1.87 8.64 -11.67
N ILE A 64 2.41 7.57 -11.10
CA ILE A 64 1.76 6.26 -11.03
C ILE A 64 1.46 5.90 -9.59
N CYS A 65 0.24 5.45 -9.35
CA CYS A 65 -0.16 4.81 -8.10
C CYS A 65 -0.78 3.45 -8.42
N GLY A 66 -0.61 2.47 -7.55
CA GLY A 66 -1.16 1.13 -7.75
C GLY A 66 -0.94 0.28 -6.51
N ASP A 67 -1.42 -0.96 -6.54
CA ASP A 67 -1.02 -1.94 -5.53
C ASP A 67 0.51 -2.14 -5.55
N LEU A 68 1.10 -2.47 -4.40
CA LEU A 68 2.57 -2.64 -4.28
C LEU A 68 3.10 -3.72 -5.22
N LYS A 69 2.29 -4.73 -5.55
CA LYS A 69 2.64 -5.75 -6.54
C LYS A 69 2.73 -5.18 -7.95
N VAL A 70 1.81 -4.30 -8.33
CA VAL A 70 1.82 -3.61 -9.63
C VAL A 70 3.08 -2.76 -9.74
N VAL A 71 3.36 -1.97 -8.71
CA VAL A 71 4.58 -1.16 -8.63
C VAL A 71 5.83 -2.04 -8.77
N GLY A 72 5.88 -3.18 -8.07
CA GLY A 72 6.98 -4.14 -8.20
C GLY A 72 7.17 -4.65 -9.64
N ILE A 73 6.08 -4.95 -10.35
CA ILE A 73 6.14 -5.40 -11.76
C ILE A 73 6.65 -4.26 -12.66
N LEU A 74 6.14 -3.04 -12.48
CA LEU A 74 6.55 -1.87 -13.26
C LEU A 74 8.01 -1.52 -13.07
N LEU A 75 8.56 -1.75 -11.88
CA LEU A 75 9.97 -1.55 -11.56
C LEU A 75 10.84 -2.80 -11.83
N GLY A 76 10.28 -3.81 -12.51
CA GLY A 76 11.02 -4.99 -12.94
C GLY A 76 11.43 -5.95 -11.82
N MET A 77 10.85 -5.82 -10.62
CA MET A 77 11.19 -6.65 -9.47
C MET A 77 10.88 -8.13 -9.70
N GLN A 78 11.71 -8.99 -9.13
CA GLN A 78 11.46 -10.43 -9.09
C GLN A 78 10.20 -10.74 -8.29
N LYS A 79 9.35 -11.64 -8.82
CA LYS A 79 8.17 -12.16 -8.12
C LYS A 79 8.57 -13.15 -7.02
N GLY A 80 7.70 -13.33 -6.04
CA GLY A 80 7.86 -14.31 -4.96
C GLY A 80 8.66 -13.79 -3.77
N PHE A 81 9.10 -14.71 -2.90
CA PHE A 81 9.82 -14.39 -1.65
C PHE A 81 11.31 -14.15 -1.92
N THR A 82 11.63 -12.95 -2.39
CA THR A 82 12.97 -12.56 -2.78
C THR A 82 13.72 -11.87 -1.64
N LYS A 83 15.07 -11.92 -1.67
CA LYS A 83 15.92 -11.35 -0.63
C LYS A 83 15.70 -9.83 -0.48
N TYR A 84 15.69 -9.10 -1.60
CA TYR A 84 15.54 -7.65 -1.62
C TYR A 84 14.20 -7.28 -2.25
N CYS A 85 13.10 -7.52 -1.54
CA CYS A 85 11.74 -7.35 -2.06
C CYS A 85 11.19 -5.91 -2.02
N CYS A 86 11.89 -4.99 -1.36
CA CYS A 86 11.52 -3.57 -1.34
C CYS A 86 12.06 -2.83 -2.57
N PHE A 87 11.22 -2.02 -3.22
CA PHE A 87 11.64 -1.16 -4.34
C PHE A 87 12.29 0.16 -3.89
N LEU A 88 12.19 0.53 -2.62
CA LEU A 88 12.78 1.77 -2.09
C LEU A 88 14.17 1.56 -1.49
N CYS A 89 14.40 0.41 -0.87
CA CYS A 89 15.63 0.10 -0.15
C CYS A 89 16.02 -1.38 -0.30
N LEU A 90 17.21 -1.71 0.17
CA LEU A 90 17.77 -3.05 0.17
C LEU A 90 17.44 -3.79 1.48
N TRP A 91 16.17 -3.70 1.90
CA TRP A 91 15.65 -4.46 3.03
C TRP A 91 15.86 -5.96 2.80
N ASP A 92 16.60 -6.61 3.69
CA ASP A 92 16.95 -8.02 3.59
C ASP A 92 15.89 -8.89 4.26
N SER A 93 14.99 -9.46 3.46
CA SER A 93 13.91 -10.34 3.94
C SER A 93 14.41 -11.60 4.65
N ARG A 94 15.70 -11.94 4.50
CA ARG A 94 16.32 -13.11 5.14
C ARG A 94 17.01 -12.76 6.45
N ALA A 95 17.24 -11.48 6.73
CA ALA A 95 17.85 -11.00 7.98
C ALA A 95 16.83 -10.90 9.11
N THR A 96 16.18 -12.02 9.46
CA THR A 96 15.04 -12.06 10.40
C THR A 96 15.33 -11.46 11.77
N LYS A 97 16.58 -11.57 12.24
CA LYS A 97 17.04 -10.96 13.51
C LYS A 97 17.10 -9.42 13.46
N GLU A 98 17.25 -8.84 12.26
CA GLU A 98 17.39 -7.40 12.07
C GLU A 98 16.05 -6.71 11.73
N HIS A 99 15.01 -7.46 11.38
CA HIS A 99 13.75 -6.91 10.83
C HIS A 99 13.08 -5.83 11.68
N TYR A 100 13.19 -5.94 13.01
CA TYR A 100 12.57 -5.02 13.96
C TYR A 100 13.57 -4.17 14.74
N VAL A 101 14.86 -4.34 14.47
CA VAL A 101 15.95 -3.60 15.16
C VAL A 101 16.56 -2.56 14.21
N LYS A 102 16.68 -2.92 12.93
CA LYS A 102 17.28 -2.06 11.92
C LYS A 102 16.21 -1.27 11.18
N THR A 103 16.23 0.03 11.40
CA THR A 103 15.30 0.98 10.79
C THR A 103 15.87 1.62 9.52
N ASP A 104 17.20 1.67 9.38
CA ASP A 104 17.88 2.23 8.22
C ASP A 104 18.48 1.13 7.34
N TRP A 105 18.01 1.06 6.09
CA TRP A 105 18.46 0.10 5.08
C TRP A 105 18.99 0.86 3.87
N PRO A 106 20.09 0.39 3.23
CA PRO A 106 20.65 1.09 2.08
C PRO A 106 19.60 1.37 1.02
N VAL A 107 19.58 2.60 0.50
CA VAL A 107 18.65 3.01 -0.54
C VAL A 107 18.86 2.17 -1.80
N ARG A 108 17.78 1.85 -2.52
CA ARG A 108 17.86 1.20 -3.81
C ARG A 108 18.07 2.27 -4.89
N GLU A 109 19.33 2.51 -5.23
CA GLU A 109 19.70 3.49 -6.26
C GLU A 109 19.55 2.95 -7.69
N HIS A 110 19.64 1.63 -7.88
CA HIS A 110 19.72 1.02 -9.20
C HIS A 110 18.78 -0.19 -9.35
N PHE A 111 18.23 -0.32 -10.56
CA PHE A 111 17.31 -1.38 -10.98
C PHE A 111 17.92 -2.22 -12.12
N LEU A 112 19.13 -2.73 -11.90
CA LEU A 112 19.85 -3.52 -12.91
C LEU A 112 19.34 -4.98 -12.91
N PRO A 113 18.86 -5.52 -14.05
CA PRO A 113 18.45 -6.92 -14.16
C PRO A 113 19.51 -7.90 -13.64
N GLY A 114 19.06 -8.92 -12.91
CA GLY A 114 19.94 -9.93 -12.31
C GLY A 114 20.64 -9.49 -11.01
N LYS A 115 20.51 -8.23 -10.59
CA LYS A 115 21.07 -7.73 -9.32
C LYS A 115 19.97 -7.40 -8.33
N LYS A 116 20.24 -7.63 -7.04
CA LYS A 116 19.42 -7.18 -5.90
C LYS A 116 17.90 -7.41 -6.10
N SER A 117 17.56 -8.61 -6.58
CA SER A 117 16.18 -9.05 -6.84
C SER A 117 15.41 -8.29 -7.94
N ILE A 118 16.12 -7.77 -8.93
CA ILE A 118 15.54 -7.25 -10.16
C ILE A 118 15.61 -8.32 -11.26
N SER A 119 14.52 -8.49 -12.00
CA SER A 119 14.38 -9.46 -13.09
C SER A 119 14.35 -8.81 -14.47
N HIS A 120 13.80 -7.62 -14.58
CA HIS A 120 13.62 -6.90 -15.82
C HIS A 120 14.02 -5.43 -15.64
N GLU A 121 14.24 -4.72 -16.74
CA GLU A 121 14.41 -3.28 -16.69
C GLU A 121 13.10 -2.62 -16.22
N PRO A 122 13.15 -1.49 -15.48
CA PRO A 122 11.95 -0.74 -15.15
C PRO A 122 11.21 -0.28 -16.41
N LEU A 123 9.90 -0.50 -16.46
CA LEU A 123 9.01 0.03 -17.49
C LEU A 123 8.71 1.52 -17.28
N VAL A 124 8.93 2.00 -16.07
CA VAL A 124 8.63 3.37 -15.63
C VAL A 124 9.75 3.88 -14.74
N LEU A 125 9.89 5.20 -14.70
CA LEU A 125 10.86 5.87 -13.83
C LEU A 125 10.48 5.69 -12.34
N PRO A 126 11.40 5.25 -11.46
CA PRO A 126 11.12 5.09 -10.03
C PRO A 126 10.55 6.36 -9.36
N GLU A 127 11.01 7.53 -9.77
CA GLU A 127 10.55 8.84 -9.28
C GLU A 127 9.10 9.18 -9.66
N LYS A 128 8.50 8.44 -10.61
CA LYS A 128 7.09 8.58 -10.96
C LYS A 128 6.17 7.77 -10.05
N ILE A 129 6.71 6.92 -9.18
CA ILE A 129 5.89 6.10 -8.28
C ILE A 129 5.44 6.90 -7.06
N ILE A 130 4.12 7.01 -6.88
CA ILE A 130 3.49 7.48 -5.65
C ILE A 130 3.18 6.27 -4.76
N LEU A 131 3.66 6.31 -3.51
CA LEU A 131 3.30 5.30 -2.52
C LEU A 131 1.81 5.40 -2.17
N PRO A 132 1.04 4.31 -2.30
CA PRO A 132 -0.39 4.31 -2.00
C PRO A 132 -0.64 4.28 -0.48
N PRO A 133 -1.11 5.38 0.15
CA PRO A 133 -1.32 5.39 1.61
C PRO A 133 -2.38 4.37 2.05
N LEU A 134 -3.31 4.02 1.15
CA LEU A 134 -4.31 3.00 1.41
C LEU A 134 -3.67 1.63 1.69
N HIS A 135 -2.77 1.14 0.84
CA HIS A 135 -2.16 -0.19 1.02
C HIS A 135 -1.32 -0.27 2.29
N ILE A 136 -0.67 0.84 2.69
CA ILE A 136 0.03 0.93 3.98
C ILE A 136 -0.96 0.80 5.14
N LYS A 137 -2.08 1.55 5.11
CA LYS A 137 -3.13 1.45 6.15
C LYS A 137 -3.74 0.06 6.24
N LEU A 138 -4.00 -0.58 5.10
CA LEU A 138 -4.49 -1.96 5.06
C LEU A 138 -3.50 -2.92 5.75
N GLY A 139 -2.20 -2.78 5.47
CA GLY A 139 -1.15 -3.57 6.10
C GLY A 139 -1.03 -3.35 7.61
N LEU A 140 -1.09 -2.08 8.06
CA LEU A 140 -1.03 -1.73 9.48
C LEU A 140 -2.25 -2.25 10.26
N MET A 141 -3.47 -2.08 9.72
CA MET A 141 -4.68 -2.66 10.32
C MET A 141 -4.56 -4.18 10.42
N LYS A 142 -4.06 -4.83 9.38
CA LYS A 142 -3.83 -6.27 9.40
C LYS A 142 -2.90 -6.67 10.55
N ASN A 143 -1.77 -5.98 10.69
CA ASN A 143 -0.82 -6.26 11.77
C ASN A 143 -1.43 -6.01 13.15
N PHE A 144 -2.17 -4.91 13.34
CA PHE A 144 -2.89 -4.60 14.57
C PHE A 144 -3.79 -5.77 14.99
N VAL A 145 -4.71 -6.14 14.09
CA VAL A 145 -5.73 -7.15 14.40
C VAL A 145 -5.11 -8.54 14.60
N LYS A 146 -4.01 -8.85 13.89
CA LYS A 146 -3.28 -10.11 14.12
C LYS A 146 -2.61 -10.16 15.49
N ALA A 147 -2.16 -9.02 16.03
CA ALA A 147 -1.57 -8.95 17.36
C ALA A 147 -2.59 -9.00 18.51
N LEU A 148 -3.86 -8.57 18.29
CA LEU A 148 -4.91 -8.60 19.33
C LEU A 148 -5.11 -10.00 19.94
N ASN A 149 -5.44 -10.04 21.23
CA ASN A 149 -5.90 -11.27 21.87
C ASN A 149 -7.22 -11.74 21.24
N LYS A 150 -7.25 -12.96 20.70
CA LYS A 150 -8.43 -13.49 19.98
C LYS A 150 -9.63 -13.78 20.89
N ASP A 151 -9.39 -13.91 22.19
CA ASP A 151 -10.42 -14.03 23.21
C ASP A 151 -10.66 -12.69 23.95
N GLY A 152 -9.91 -11.64 23.58
CA GLY A 152 -10.00 -10.30 24.17
C GLY A 152 -11.23 -9.52 23.68
N GLN A 153 -11.67 -8.57 24.51
CA GLN A 153 -12.87 -7.78 24.23
C GLN A 153 -12.77 -7.00 22.91
N ALA A 154 -11.61 -6.42 22.59
CA ALA A 154 -11.39 -5.70 21.33
C ALA A 154 -11.60 -6.60 20.10
N PHE A 155 -11.05 -7.82 20.11
CA PHE A 155 -11.22 -8.74 18.98
C PHE A 155 -12.66 -9.23 18.85
N LEU A 156 -13.31 -9.55 19.96
CA LEU A 156 -14.73 -9.93 19.98
C LEU A 156 -15.63 -8.81 19.48
N TYR A 157 -15.30 -7.56 19.82
CA TYR A 157 -16.01 -6.38 19.33
C TYR A 157 -15.91 -6.23 17.81
N LEU A 158 -14.71 -6.40 17.22
CA LEU A 158 -14.54 -6.38 15.76
C LEU A 158 -15.42 -7.43 15.04
N ARG A 159 -15.60 -8.61 15.64
CA ARG A 159 -16.49 -9.65 15.08
C ARG A 159 -17.96 -9.24 15.12
N GLN A 160 -18.36 -8.51 16.16
CA GLN A 160 -19.74 -8.03 16.34
C GLN A 160 -20.05 -6.87 15.39
N GLU A 161 -19.13 -5.91 15.24
CA GLU A 161 -19.30 -4.75 14.37
C GLU A 161 -19.35 -5.13 12.88
N PHE A 162 -18.66 -6.20 12.49
CA PHE A 162 -18.63 -6.66 11.10
C PHE A 162 -19.18 -8.09 10.96
N PRO A 163 -20.47 -8.31 11.22
CA PRO A 163 -21.07 -9.66 11.19
C PRO A 163 -21.07 -10.27 9.78
N THR A 164 -20.89 -9.45 8.75
CA THR A 164 -20.78 -9.87 7.35
C THR A 164 -19.37 -10.34 6.97
N LEU A 165 -18.35 -10.04 7.79
CA LEU A 165 -17.02 -10.61 7.61
C LEU A 165 -16.96 -12.00 8.22
N SER A 166 -16.33 -12.93 7.50
CA SER A 166 -16.06 -14.24 8.07
C SER A 166 -15.02 -14.14 9.20
N ASP A 167 -15.11 -15.05 10.16
CA ASP A 167 -14.16 -15.14 11.28
C ASP A 167 -12.70 -15.22 10.78
N ALA A 168 -12.45 -15.97 9.70
CA ALA A 168 -11.14 -16.05 9.07
C ALA A 168 -10.64 -14.69 8.54
N LYS A 169 -11.51 -13.86 7.95
CA LYS A 169 -11.14 -12.53 7.48
C LYS A 169 -10.81 -11.60 8.64
N VAL A 170 -11.61 -11.64 9.71
CA VAL A 170 -11.34 -10.82 10.92
C VAL A 170 -10.03 -11.26 11.57
N LYS A 171 -9.80 -12.57 11.76
CA LYS A 171 -8.55 -13.12 12.30
C LYS A 171 -7.31 -12.72 11.50
N GLU A 172 -7.41 -12.72 10.18
CA GLU A 172 -6.32 -12.31 9.29
C GLU A 172 -6.24 -10.79 9.07
N GLY A 173 -7.07 -10.00 9.76
CA GLY A 173 -7.06 -8.55 9.66
C GLY A 173 -7.40 -8.03 8.26
N ILE A 174 -8.24 -8.77 7.52
CA ILE A 174 -8.62 -8.44 6.15
C ILE A 174 -9.81 -7.47 6.18
N PHE A 175 -9.49 -6.18 6.23
CA PHE A 175 -10.45 -5.08 6.19
C PHE A 175 -10.33 -4.28 4.89
N ILE A 176 -11.41 -3.62 4.48
CA ILE A 176 -11.40 -2.63 3.39
C ILE A 176 -11.31 -1.21 3.94
N GLY A 177 -10.91 -0.25 3.10
CA GLY A 177 -10.77 1.16 3.48
C GLY A 177 -11.98 1.75 4.24
N PRO A 178 -13.23 1.53 3.79
CA PRO A 178 -14.41 1.97 4.53
C PRO A 178 -14.53 1.40 5.95
N GLN A 179 -14.20 0.13 6.15
CA GLN A 179 -14.28 -0.52 7.48
C GLN A 179 -13.21 0.04 8.42
N ILE A 180 -11.98 0.23 7.94
CA ILE A 180 -10.91 0.88 8.73
C ILE A 180 -11.35 2.29 9.12
N LYS A 181 -11.90 3.06 8.18
CA LYS A 181 -12.39 4.41 8.44
C LYS A 181 -13.52 4.44 9.47
N ALA A 182 -14.38 3.43 9.49
CA ALA A 182 -15.42 3.29 10.51
C ALA A 182 -14.79 3.07 11.89
N MET A 183 -13.88 2.10 12.01
CA MET A 183 -13.21 1.80 13.28
C MET A 183 -12.38 2.96 13.81
N LEU A 184 -11.67 3.70 12.96
CA LEU A 184 -10.88 4.87 13.38
C LEU A 184 -11.74 5.96 14.06
N LYS A 185 -13.04 5.99 13.79
CA LYS A 185 -14.00 6.94 14.38
C LYS A 185 -14.80 6.35 15.54
N ASP A 186 -14.62 5.07 15.82
CA ASP A 186 -15.39 4.35 16.81
C ASP A 186 -14.73 4.48 18.18
N GLU A 187 -15.27 5.39 19.00
CA GLU A 187 -14.81 5.60 20.37
C GLU A 187 -15.22 4.45 21.30
N VAL A 188 -16.23 3.64 20.96
CA VAL A 188 -16.61 2.46 21.74
C VAL A 188 -15.53 1.39 21.60
N PHE A 189 -14.94 1.24 20.43
CA PHE A 189 -13.85 0.28 20.21
C PHE A 189 -12.68 0.47 21.17
N LEU A 190 -12.28 1.73 21.43
CA LEU A 190 -11.24 2.09 22.39
C LEU A 190 -11.55 1.58 23.81
N THR A 191 -12.82 1.58 24.21
CA THR A 191 -13.24 1.09 25.53
C THR A 191 -13.12 -0.43 25.69
N LYS A 192 -12.92 -1.16 24.58
CA LYS A 192 -12.77 -2.63 24.57
C LYS A 192 -11.31 -3.08 24.61
N MET A 193 -10.38 -2.13 24.54
CA MET A 193 -8.95 -2.40 24.47
C MET A 193 -8.32 -2.41 25.87
N THR A 194 -7.31 -3.26 26.04
CA THR A 194 -6.36 -3.12 27.14
C THR A 194 -5.55 -1.81 26.99
N PRO A 195 -4.85 -1.34 28.05
CA PRO A 195 -4.01 -0.15 27.94
C PRO A 195 -2.98 -0.23 26.80
N VAL A 196 -2.35 -1.40 26.60
CA VAL A 196 -1.35 -1.63 25.54
C VAL A 196 -2.00 -1.60 24.16
N GLU A 197 -3.13 -2.27 23.96
CA GLU A 197 -3.86 -2.25 22.69
C GLU A 197 -4.36 -0.84 22.33
N SER A 198 -4.80 -0.08 23.34
CA SER A 198 -5.26 1.31 23.18
C SER A 198 -4.12 2.24 22.77
N GLU A 199 -2.95 2.10 23.37
CA GLU A 199 -1.75 2.85 22.99
C GLU A 199 -1.38 2.60 21.52
N ALA A 200 -1.28 1.31 21.13
CA ALA A 200 -1.02 0.90 19.75
C ALA A 200 -2.07 1.44 18.76
N TRP A 201 -3.36 1.38 19.13
CA TRP A 201 -4.45 1.88 18.31
C TRP A 201 -4.40 3.40 18.15
N ASN A 202 -4.11 4.13 19.22
CA ASN A 202 -4.01 5.59 19.18
C ASN A 202 -2.83 6.04 18.31
N ALA A 203 -1.70 5.34 18.36
CA ALA A 203 -0.58 5.60 17.45
C ALA A 203 -0.97 5.34 15.99
N PHE A 204 -1.69 4.23 15.72
CA PHE A 204 -2.23 3.92 14.39
C PHE A 204 -3.26 4.94 13.89
N LYS A 205 -4.18 5.40 14.75
CA LYS A 205 -5.15 6.46 14.44
C LYS A 205 -4.44 7.76 14.10
N THR A 206 -3.48 8.17 14.93
CA THR A 206 -2.71 9.40 14.76
C THR A 206 -1.96 9.42 13.43
N ILE A 207 -1.25 8.35 13.07
CA ILE A 207 -0.52 8.30 11.78
C ILE A 207 -1.49 8.27 10.59
N CYS A 208 -2.65 7.62 10.71
CA CYS A 208 -3.67 7.60 9.67
C CYS A 208 -4.24 8.99 9.37
N GLU A 209 -4.45 9.80 10.40
CA GLU A 209 -5.02 11.14 10.30
C GLU A 209 -3.98 12.16 9.83
N ASN A 210 -2.76 12.08 10.38
CA ASN A 210 -1.77 13.13 10.22
C ASN A 210 -0.76 12.88 9.09
N PHE A 211 -0.62 11.65 8.58
CA PHE A 211 0.37 11.33 7.55
C PHE A 211 -0.15 10.45 6.41
N LEU A 212 -0.87 9.37 6.71
CA LEU A 212 -1.43 8.45 5.70
C LEU A 212 -2.81 8.89 5.18
N GLY A 213 -3.27 10.06 5.60
CA GLY A 213 -4.49 10.73 5.17
C GLY A 213 -4.22 11.87 4.19
N ASN A 214 -5.11 12.86 4.19
CA ASN A 214 -4.97 14.08 3.39
C ASN A 214 -3.95 15.05 4.00
N LYS A 215 -3.80 15.04 5.33
CA LYS A 215 -2.76 15.80 6.02
C LYS A 215 -1.42 15.10 5.81
N LYS A 216 -0.38 15.90 5.55
CA LYS A 216 1.03 15.50 5.47
C LYS A 216 1.80 16.29 6.50
N ASP A 217 1.69 15.86 7.76
CA ASP A 217 2.33 16.56 8.87
C ASP A 217 3.86 16.56 8.70
N PRO A 218 4.54 17.71 8.83
CA PRO A 218 6.00 17.76 8.77
C PRO A 218 6.67 16.88 9.84
N ASN A 219 5.98 16.61 10.95
CA ASN A 219 6.47 15.75 12.03
C ASN A 219 6.22 14.24 11.79
N TYR A 220 6.02 13.82 10.54
CA TYR A 220 5.71 12.42 10.22
C TYR A 220 6.75 11.41 10.76
N LYS A 221 8.01 11.81 10.90
CA LYS A 221 9.07 10.94 11.44
C LYS A 221 8.79 10.53 12.89
N GLU A 222 8.37 11.48 13.73
CA GLU A 222 8.00 11.19 15.11
C GLU A 222 6.72 10.34 15.17
N LEU A 223 5.74 10.63 14.31
CA LEU A 223 4.51 9.82 14.22
C LEU A 223 4.79 8.36 13.85
N VAL A 224 5.73 8.14 12.91
CA VAL A 224 6.18 6.78 12.54
C VAL A 224 6.96 6.15 13.69
N SER A 225 7.84 6.88 14.35
CA SER A 225 8.60 6.37 15.50
C SER A 225 7.68 5.92 16.62
N ASN A 226 6.67 6.75 16.97
CA ASN A 226 5.67 6.43 17.98
C ASN A 226 4.87 5.17 17.61
N LEU A 227 4.41 5.07 16.35
CA LEU A 227 3.76 3.86 15.86
C LEU A 227 4.63 2.61 16.05
N LEU A 228 5.92 2.69 15.71
CA LEU A 228 6.81 1.54 15.81
C LEU A 228 7.14 1.15 17.25
N SER A 229 7.13 2.10 18.20
CA SER A 229 7.36 1.82 19.63
C SER A 229 6.13 1.32 20.36
N SER A 230 4.93 1.60 19.85
CA SER A 230 3.67 1.16 20.46
C SER A 230 3.22 -0.24 20.02
N TYR A 231 3.97 -0.91 19.13
CA TYR A 231 3.66 -2.25 18.60
C TYR A 231 4.53 -3.35 19.19
#